data_AF-A0A371KZP3-F1
#
_entry.id   AF-A0A371KZP3-F1
#
_cell.length_a   1.000
_cell.length_b   1.000
_cell.length_c   1.000
_cell.angle_alpha   90.00
_cell.angle_beta   90.00
_cell.angle_gamma   90.00
#
_symmetry.space_group_name_H-M   'P 1'
#
loop_
_entity.id
_entity.type
_entity.pdbx_description
1 polymer ?
#
loop_
_entity_poly.entity_id
_entity_poly.type
_entity_poly.pdbx_seq_one_letter_code
_entity_poly.pdbx_strand_id
1 'polypeptide(L)'
;MGRTDDLNEERMRILGGRLADLSVIETVQYFPSGKEDRVVATLRSNYYPNVVDTATLEIRLRLNGEFNFQYLEEWTGERWSCRWDRHPNTHNTRDHYHVPPQPREESAVDAVYPDDPNGVLRVVLQTIEKRINDIWATTDPVFPSEYEFEKEYGADYLVDT
;
A
#
# COMPACT_ATOMS: atom_id res chain seq x y z
N MET A 1 -4.06 -29.58 8.54
CA MET A 1 -3.39 -28.60 9.41
C MET A 1 -4.01 -27.25 9.06
N GLY A 2 -5.03 -26.83 9.80
CA GLY A 2 -5.74 -25.58 9.51
C GLY A 2 -4.84 -24.40 9.82
N ARG A 3 -4.76 -23.43 8.90
CA ARG A 3 -3.96 -22.22 9.07
C ARG A 3 -4.43 -21.49 10.32
N THR A 4 -3.58 -21.38 11.33
CA THR A 4 -3.84 -20.66 12.60
C THR A 4 -3.56 -19.16 12.49
N ASP A 5 -3.73 -18.58 11.31
CA ASP A 5 -3.78 -17.12 11.22
C ASP A 5 -5.25 -16.71 11.25
N ASP A 6 -5.60 -15.77 12.13
CA ASP A 6 -6.88 -15.06 12.15
C ASP A 6 -7.07 -14.17 10.89
N LEU A 7 -6.77 -14.68 9.70
CA LEU A 7 -6.94 -13.96 8.43
C LEU A 7 -8.41 -13.81 8.11
N ASN A 8 -8.77 -12.62 7.66
CA ASN A 8 -10.07 -12.38 7.08
C ASN A 8 -10.03 -12.66 5.56
N GLU A 9 -9.86 -13.93 5.18
CA GLU A 9 -9.73 -14.34 3.77
C GLU A 9 -10.94 -13.95 2.92
N GLU A 10 -12.15 -14.08 3.47
CA GLU A 10 -13.39 -13.69 2.81
C GLU A 10 -13.34 -12.20 2.43
N ARG A 11 -12.99 -11.33 3.38
CA ARG A 11 -12.93 -9.90 3.11
C ARG A 11 -11.81 -9.54 2.13
N MET A 12 -10.65 -10.20 2.23
CA MET A 12 -9.57 -10.02 1.26
C MET A 12 -9.98 -10.42 -0.16
N ARG A 13 -10.73 -11.52 -0.32
CA ARG A 13 -11.27 -11.91 -1.65
C ARG A 13 -12.23 -10.87 -2.21
N ILE A 14 -13.09 -10.29 -1.37
CA ILE A 14 -14.00 -9.20 -1.78
C ILE A 14 -13.21 -7.97 -2.24
N LEU A 15 -12.20 -7.53 -1.48
CA LEU A 15 -11.36 -6.40 -1.87
C LEU A 15 -10.58 -6.69 -3.16
N GLY A 16 -10.00 -7.89 -3.27
CA GLY A 16 -9.31 -8.32 -4.49
C GLY A 16 -10.21 -8.37 -5.71
N GLY A 17 -11.47 -8.81 -5.57
CA GLY A 17 -12.45 -8.76 -6.66
C GLY A 17 -12.72 -7.33 -7.14
N ARG A 18 -12.84 -6.38 -6.21
CA ARG A 18 -13.00 -4.96 -6.55
C ARG A 18 -11.77 -4.39 -7.24
N LEU A 19 -10.56 -4.78 -6.82
CA LEU A 19 -9.33 -4.40 -7.50
C LEU A 19 -9.31 -4.92 -8.93
N ALA A 20 -9.73 -6.17 -9.16
CA ALA A 20 -9.75 -6.78 -10.49
C ALA A 20 -10.67 -6.03 -11.49
N ASP A 21 -11.67 -5.30 -10.99
CA ASP A 21 -12.57 -4.48 -11.82
C ASP A 21 -11.98 -3.09 -12.18
N LEU A 22 -10.84 -2.70 -11.59
CA LEU A 22 -10.21 -1.40 -11.85
C LEU A 22 -9.30 -1.47 -13.09
N SER A 23 -9.41 -0.47 -13.96
CA SER A 23 -8.61 -0.39 -15.20
C SER A 23 -7.10 -0.32 -14.96
N VAL A 24 -6.68 0.28 -13.84
CA VAL A 24 -5.27 0.37 -13.42
C VAL A 24 -4.68 -1.00 -12.99
N ILE A 25 -5.51 -2.01 -12.75
CA ILE A 25 -5.06 -3.33 -12.30
C ILE A 25 -4.89 -4.27 -13.51
N GLU A 26 -3.71 -4.90 -13.58
CA GLU A 26 -3.37 -5.93 -14.58
C GLU A 26 -3.87 -7.29 -14.12
N THR A 27 -3.48 -7.69 -12.91
CA THR A 27 -3.83 -8.99 -12.32
C THR A 27 -4.04 -8.90 -10.82
N VAL A 28 -4.87 -9.78 -10.28
CA VAL A 28 -5.01 -10.01 -8.84
C VAL A 28 -4.72 -11.48 -8.55
N GLN A 29 -3.78 -11.73 -7.65
CA GLN A 29 -3.45 -13.04 -7.13
C GLN A 29 -3.97 -13.17 -5.70
N TYR A 30 -4.71 -14.24 -5.43
CA TYR A 30 -5.27 -14.51 -4.10
C TYR A 30 -4.42 -15.58 -3.42
N PHE A 31 -3.75 -15.21 -2.33
CA PHE A 31 -2.91 -16.09 -1.51
C PHE A 31 -1.85 -16.84 -2.33
N PRO A 32 -1.04 -16.14 -3.15
CA PRO A 32 -0.03 -16.78 -3.98
C PRO A 32 1.09 -17.41 -3.14
N SER A 33 1.80 -18.38 -3.71
CA SER A 33 2.95 -19.03 -3.07
C SER A 33 3.98 -17.99 -2.60
N GLY A 34 4.46 -18.13 -1.36
CA GLY A 34 5.38 -17.20 -0.70
C GLY A 34 4.72 -15.95 -0.08
N LYS A 35 3.44 -15.68 -0.37
CA LYS A 35 2.61 -14.62 0.24
C LYS A 35 1.20 -15.15 0.47
N GLU A 36 1.09 -16.35 1.04
CA GLU A 36 -0.19 -17.05 1.14
C GLU A 36 -1.14 -16.41 2.19
N ASP A 37 -0.71 -15.35 2.86
CA ASP A 37 -1.50 -14.54 3.80
C ASP A 37 -2.06 -13.25 3.18
N ARG A 38 -1.82 -13.02 1.87
CA ARG A 38 -2.11 -11.75 1.18
C ARG A 38 -2.89 -11.95 -0.11
N VAL A 39 -3.61 -10.89 -0.48
CA VAL A 39 -4.00 -10.64 -1.87
C VAL A 39 -2.99 -9.68 -2.47
N VAL A 40 -2.49 -10.00 -3.67
CA VAL A 40 -1.46 -9.23 -4.37
C VAL A 40 -2.02 -8.78 -5.71
N ALA A 41 -2.16 -7.47 -5.90
CA ALA A 41 -2.58 -6.88 -7.16
C ALA A 41 -1.38 -6.24 -7.86
N THR A 42 -1.19 -6.57 -9.14
CA THR A 42 -0.19 -5.93 -10.00
C THR A 42 -0.87 -4.83 -10.79
N LEU A 43 -0.30 -3.62 -10.75
CA LEU A 43 -0.79 -2.48 -11.50
C LEU A 43 -0.23 -2.55 -12.93
N ARG A 44 -1.01 -2.07 -13.91
CA ARG A 44 -0.58 -2.09 -15.31
C ARG A 44 0.57 -1.13 -15.54
N SER A 45 1.62 -1.59 -16.21
CA SER A 45 2.82 -0.78 -16.47
C SER A 45 2.56 0.46 -17.31
N ASN A 46 1.54 0.47 -18.17
CA ASN A 46 1.18 1.62 -18.99
C ASN A 46 0.59 2.81 -18.20
N TYR A 47 0.31 2.63 -16.90
CA TYR A 47 -0.04 3.73 -15.99
C TYR A 47 1.19 4.41 -15.41
N TYR A 48 2.41 3.90 -15.66
CA TYR A 48 3.64 4.44 -15.12
C TYR A 48 4.59 4.93 -16.22
N PRO A 49 5.42 5.94 -15.93
CA PRO A 49 6.58 6.25 -16.76
C PRO A 49 7.60 5.11 -16.74
N ASN A 50 8.44 5.04 -17.78
CA ASN A 50 9.42 3.96 -17.99
C ASN A 50 10.45 3.76 -16.85
N VAL A 51 10.58 4.69 -15.90
CA VAL A 51 11.48 4.55 -14.74
C VAL A 51 10.96 3.57 -13.69
N VAL A 52 9.66 3.26 -13.72
CA VAL A 52 9.02 2.26 -12.85
C VAL A 52 8.83 0.98 -13.65
N ASP A 53 9.52 -0.08 -13.25
CA ASP A 53 9.49 -1.38 -13.93
C ASP A 53 8.22 -2.16 -13.59
N THR A 54 7.85 -2.19 -12.30
CA THR A 54 6.62 -2.86 -11.83
C THR A 54 6.04 -2.14 -10.61
N ALA A 55 4.73 -2.26 -10.43
CA ALA A 55 4.05 -1.77 -9.24
C ALA A 55 3.04 -2.80 -8.71
N THR A 56 3.00 -2.96 -7.39
CA THR A 56 2.13 -3.92 -6.71
C THR A 56 1.48 -3.32 -5.46
N LEU A 57 0.24 -3.73 -5.21
CA LEU A 57 -0.48 -3.47 -3.97
C LEU A 57 -0.78 -4.81 -3.29
N GLU A 58 -0.30 -4.94 -2.07
CA GLU A 58 -0.56 -6.10 -1.22
C GLU A 58 -1.56 -5.75 -0.12
N ILE A 59 -2.48 -6.67 0.16
CA ILE A 59 -3.52 -6.52 1.16
C ILE A 59 -3.48 -7.72 2.09
N ARG A 60 -3.39 -7.45 3.39
CA ARG A 60 -3.59 -8.42 4.47
C ARG A 60 -4.60 -7.87 5.47
N LEU A 61 -5.65 -8.64 5.74
CA LEU A 61 -6.65 -8.32 6.76
C LEU A 61 -6.76 -9.45 7.79
N ARG A 62 -6.99 -9.09 9.04
CA ARG A 62 -7.29 -10.02 10.14
C ARG A 62 -8.71 -9.87 10.66
N LEU A 63 -9.23 -10.91 11.31
CA LEU A 63 -10.57 -10.95 11.89
C LEU A 63 -10.75 -9.98 13.06
N ASN A 64 -9.66 -9.65 13.77
CA ASN A 64 -9.63 -8.66 14.86
C ASN A 64 -9.65 -7.19 14.36
N GLY A 65 -9.71 -6.97 13.04
CA GLY A 65 -9.71 -5.66 12.42
C GLY A 65 -8.32 -5.06 12.19
N GLU A 66 -7.24 -5.79 12.49
CA GLU A 66 -5.89 -5.39 12.08
C GLU A 66 -5.71 -5.57 10.57
N PHE A 67 -4.86 -4.72 9.99
CA PHE A 67 -4.53 -4.81 8.58
C PHE A 67 -3.12 -4.31 8.27
N ASN A 68 -2.68 -4.71 7.09
CA ASN A 68 -1.50 -4.21 6.41
C ASN A 68 -1.83 -4.03 4.93
N PHE A 69 -1.67 -2.82 4.42
CA PHE A 69 -1.65 -2.54 2.99
C PHE A 69 -0.24 -2.09 2.63
N GLN A 70 0.38 -2.71 1.62
CA GLN A 70 1.71 -2.32 1.18
C GLN A 70 1.69 -2.03 -0.30
N TYR A 71 2.12 -0.83 -0.67
CA TYR A 71 2.32 -0.47 -2.06
C TYR A 71 3.83 -0.43 -2.35
N LEU A 72 4.21 -1.01 -3.48
CA LEU A 72 5.60 -1.27 -3.86
C LEU A 72 5.79 -0.98 -5.34
N GLU A 73 6.78 -0.16 -5.66
CA GLU A 73 7.29 0.09 -6.99
C GLU A 73 8.73 -0.44 -7.07
N GLU A 74 8.99 -1.29 -8.06
CA GLU A 74 10.36 -1.60 -8.47
C GLU A 74 10.76 -0.57 -9.54
N TRP A 75 11.84 0.15 -9.26
CA TRP A 75 12.49 1.09 -10.15
C TRP A 75 13.78 0.46 -10.67
N THR A 76 14.40 1.08 -11.67
CA THR A 76 15.67 0.59 -12.23
C THR A 76 16.78 0.56 -11.16
N GLY A 77 16.95 -0.60 -10.52
CA GLY A 77 17.94 -0.83 -9.45
C GLY A 77 17.55 -0.31 -8.07
N GLU A 78 16.34 0.25 -7.91
CA GLU A 78 15.88 0.86 -6.66
C GLU A 78 14.44 0.47 -6.32
N ARG A 79 14.01 0.76 -5.10
CA ARG A 79 12.68 0.41 -4.62
C ARG A 79 12.04 1.57 -3.91
N TRP A 80 10.82 1.90 -4.33
CA TRP A 80 9.93 2.81 -3.61
C TRP A 80 8.80 2.01 -3.00
N SER A 81 8.51 2.21 -1.72
CA SER A 81 7.37 1.55 -1.07
C SER A 81 6.86 2.33 0.12
N CYS A 82 5.59 2.16 0.43
CA CYS A 82 4.95 2.68 1.63
C CYS A 82 3.93 1.68 2.18
N ARG A 83 3.47 1.91 3.41
CA ARG A 83 2.62 0.95 4.12
C ARG A 83 1.57 1.64 4.99
N TRP A 84 0.34 1.14 4.96
CA TRP A 84 -0.73 1.55 5.87
C TRP A 84 -1.06 0.40 6.80
N ASP A 85 -0.85 0.62 8.10
CA ASP A 85 -0.96 -0.41 9.11
C ASP A 85 -1.97 -0.02 10.18
N ARG A 86 -2.75 -1.02 10.59
CA ARG A 86 -3.56 -0.97 11.79
C ARG A 86 -3.17 -2.15 12.66
N HIS A 87 -2.36 -1.90 13.67
CA HIS A 87 -2.04 -2.86 14.72
C HIS A 87 -1.49 -2.13 15.95
N PRO A 88 -1.61 -2.72 17.16
CA PRO A 88 -0.91 -2.20 18.32
C PRO A 88 0.60 -2.16 18.07
N ASN A 89 1.26 -1.06 18.41
CA ASN A 89 2.72 -1.00 18.48
C ASN A 89 3.16 -0.13 19.68
N THR A 90 4.45 -0.11 19.99
CA THR A 90 4.99 0.60 21.16
C THR A 90 5.36 2.06 20.91
N HIS A 91 5.25 2.54 19.67
CA HIS A 91 5.84 3.81 19.22
C HIS A 91 4.85 4.79 18.58
N ASN A 92 3.66 4.33 18.19
CA ASN A 92 2.61 5.09 17.50
C ASN A 92 1.22 4.72 18.04
N THR A 93 0.22 5.46 17.58
CA THR A 93 -1.18 5.06 17.72
C THR A 93 -1.47 3.77 16.94
N ARG A 94 -2.65 3.17 17.17
CA ARG A 94 -3.07 1.90 16.53
C ARG A 94 -3.00 1.94 15.00
N ASP A 95 -3.19 3.11 14.40
CA ASP A 95 -3.12 3.36 12.97
C ASP A 95 -1.83 4.14 12.66
N HIS A 96 -1.04 3.65 11.73
CA HIS A 96 0.21 4.32 11.35
C HIS A 96 0.57 4.09 9.89
N TYR A 97 1.15 5.12 9.30
CA TYR A 97 1.66 5.12 7.93
C TYR A 97 3.17 4.99 7.96
N HIS A 98 3.71 3.92 7.38
CA HIS A 98 5.14 3.82 7.13
C HIS A 98 5.45 4.56 5.83
N VAL A 99 6.17 5.67 6.00
CA VAL A 99 6.44 6.62 4.92
C VAL A 99 7.36 6.03 3.85
N PRO A 100 7.23 6.48 2.59
CA PRO A 100 8.18 6.20 1.54
C PRO A 100 9.54 6.85 1.76
N PRO A 101 10.60 6.41 1.04
CA PRO A 101 10.59 5.36 0.01
C PRO A 101 10.81 3.95 0.59
N GLN A 102 11.11 3.87 1.89
CA GLN A 102 11.42 2.62 2.58
C GLN A 102 10.64 2.59 3.91
N PRO A 103 9.62 1.73 4.03
CA PRO A 103 8.79 1.66 5.24
C PRO A 103 9.57 0.98 6.36
N ARG A 104 10.21 1.78 7.22
CA ARG A 104 10.90 1.33 8.44
C ARG A 104 10.01 1.54 9.65
N GLU A 105 10.27 0.80 10.73
CA GLU A 105 9.49 0.96 11.96
C GLU A 105 9.65 2.36 12.56
N GLU A 106 10.87 2.91 12.51
CA GLU A 106 11.20 4.22 13.08
C GLU A 106 10.70 5.40 12.24
N SER A 107 10.25 5.15 11.00
CA SER A 107 9.72 6.17 10.10
C SER A 107 8.19 6.16 10.04
N ALA A 108 7.52 5.41 10.92
CA ALA A 108 6.07 5.38 11.01
C ALA A 108 5.53 6.69 11.61
N VAL A 109 4.54 7.26 10.95
CA VAL A 109 3.82 8.45 11.42
C VAL A 109 2.39 8.09 11.81
N ASP A 110 1.85 8.76 12.82
CA ASP A 110 0.49 8.52 13.28
C ASP A 110 -0.54 8.85 12.20
N ALA A 111 -1.55 7.99 12.10
CA ALA A 111 -2.61 8.13 11.13
C ALA A 111 -3.99 7.82 11.77
N VAL A 112 -5.05 8.13 11.05
CA VAL A 112 -6.42 7.72 11.36
C VAL A 112 -7.05 7.22 10.08
N TYR A 113 -7.39 5.93 10.04
CA TYR A 113 -8.02 5.32 8.89
C TYR A 113 -9.52 5.05 9.13
N PRO A 114 -10.33 4.95 8.07
CA PRO A 114 -11.70 4.46 8.20
C PRO A 114 -11.77 3.09 8.91
N ASP A 115 -12.85 2.86 9.67
CA ASP A 115 -13.05 1.58 10.35
C ASP A 115 -13.30 0.43 9.37
N ASP A 116 -13.97 0.72 8.25
CA ASP A 116 -14.31 -0.28 7.25
C ASP A 116 -13.16 -0.49 6.24
N PRO A 117 -12.81 -1.74 5.87
CA PRO A 117 -11.71 -1.99 4.94
C PRO A 117 -11.88 -1.40 3.53
N ASN A 118 -13.09 -1.02 3.10
CA ASN A 118 -13.25 -0.37 1.79
C ASN A 118 -12.91 1.11 1.87
N GLY A 119 -13.22 1.77 2.98
CA GLY A 119 -12.76 3.11 3.27
C GLY A 119 -11.24 3.17 3.27
N VAL A 120 -10.58 2.21 3.93
CA VAL A 120 -9.11 2.09 3.91
C VAL A 120 -8.60 1.89 2.48
N LEU A 121 -9.17 0.95 1.72
CA LEU A 121 -8.76 0.72 0.33
C LEU A 121 -8.92 1.99 -0.54
N ARG A 122 -9.97 2.78 -0.32
CA ARG A 122 -10.16 4.06 -1.03
C ARG A 122 -9.01 5.04 -0.75
N VAL A 123 -8.64 5.20 0.51
CA VAL A 123 -7.52 6.06 0.94
C VAL A 123 -6.20 5.62 0.30
N VAL A 124 -5.95 4.31 0.29
CA VAL A 124 -4.76 3.70 -0.34
C VAL A 124 -4.75 4.02 -1.84
N LEU A 125 -5.85 3.77 -2.55
CA LEU A 125 -5.94 4.01 -3.99
C LEU A 125 -5.81 5.50 -4.36
N GLN A 126 -6.38 6.40 -3.56
CA GLN A 126 -6.21 7.85 -3.76
C GLN A 126 -4.74 8.28 -3.59
N THR A 127 -4.03 7.69 -2.63
CA THR A 127 -2.60 7.96 -2.43
C THR A 127 -1.78 7.44 -3.62
N ILE A 128 -2.06 6.22 -4.08
CA ILE A 128 -1.39 5.62 -5.25
C ILE A 128 -1.66 6.45 -6.52
N GLU A 129 -2.91 6.87 -6.74
CA GLU A 129 -3.28 7.72 -7.87
C GLU A 129 -2.51 9.05 -7.85
N LYS A 130 -2.44 9.70 -6.67
CA LYS A 130 -1.64 10.91 -6.53
C LYS A 130 -0.15 10.66 -6.83
N ARG A 131 0.43 9.58 -6.29
CA ARG A 131 1.82 9.21 -6.54
C ARG A 131 2.09 9.01 -8.03
N ILE A 132 1.25 8.26 -8.73
CA ILE A 132 1.35 8.05 -10.18
C ILE A 132 1.34 9.38 -10.92
N ASN A 133 0.39 10.26 -10.59
CA ASN A 133 0.27 11.58 -11.21
C ASN A 133 1.51 12.46 -10.96
N ASP A 134 2.07 12.42 -9.75
CA ASP A 134 3.26 13.20 -9.40
C ASP A 134 4.50 12.72 -10.19
N ILE A 135 4.66 11.40 -10.43
CA ILE A 135 5.76 10.87 -11.27
C ILE A 135 5.58 11.34 -12.73
N TRP A 136 4.34 11.32 -13.25
CA TRP A 136 4.04 11.81 -14.61
C TRP A 136 4.21 13.32 -14.78
N ALA A 137 4.06 14.10 -13.70
CA ALA A 137 4.15 15.56 -13.75
C ALA A 137 5.58 16.08 -13.93
N THR A 138 6.59 15.22 -13.85
CA THR A 138 8.00 15.58 -14.06
C THR A 138 8.63 14.81 -15.22
N THR A 139 9.62 15.43 -15.85
CA THR A 139 10.50 14.76 -16.83
C THR A 139 11.83 14.31 -16.22
N ASP A 140 12.06 14.68 -14.96
CA ASP A 140 13.22 14.35 -14.15
C ASP A 140 12.72 13.76 -12.82
N PRO A 141 12.35 12.46 -12.80
CA PRO A 141 11.79 11.83 -11.61
C PRO A 141 12.87 11.64 -10.55
N VAL A 142 12.57 12.04 -9.31
CA VAL A 142 13.44 11.81 -8.15
C VAL A 142 13.47 10.31 -7.85
N PHE A 143 14.68 9.75 -7.87
CA PHE A 143 14.88 8.33 -7.59
C PHE A 143 14.65 8.02 -6.11
N PRO A 144 14.22 6.80 -5.75
CA PRO A 144 13.95 6.42 -4.36
C PRO A 144 15.12 6.69 -3.38
N SER A 145 16.37 6.65 -3.85
CA SER A 145 17.57 6.94 -3.05
C SER A 145 17.75 8.42 -2.71
N GLU A 146 17.16 9.32 -3.49
CA GLU A 146 17.20 10.78 -3.35
C GLU A 146 15.87 11.35 -2.81
N TYR A 147 14.85 10.49 -2.68
CA TYR A 147 13.52 10.89 -2.27
C TYR A 147 13.42 11.07 -0.76
N GLU A 148 12.93 12.24 -0.34
CA GLU A 148 12.57 12.55 1.05
C GLU A 148 11.05 12.75 1.13
N PHE A 149 10.41 12.13 2.12
CA PHE A 149 8.98 12.29 2.35
C PHE A 149 8.68 13.62 3.03
N GLU A 150 7.90 14.48 2.38
CA GLU A 150 7.54 15.83 2.85
C GLU A 150 6.07 15.94 3.27
N LYS A 151 5.41 14.81 3.57
CA LYS A 151 3.96 14.73 3.86
C LYS A 151 3.08 15.15 2.68
N GLU A 152 3.61 15.05 1.46
CA GLU A 152 2.85 15.28 0.23
C GLU A 152 1.78 14.20 -0.01
N TYR A 153 1.92 13.05 0.65
CA TYR A 153 0.90 12.01 0.72
C TYR A 153 0.28 11.96 2.11
N GLY A 154 -1.02 11.68 2.15
CA GLY A 154 -1.72 11.38 3.40
C GLY A 154 -2.37 12.56 4.11
N ALA A 155 -2.59 13.68 3.42
CA ALA A 155 -3.37 14.80 3.97
C ALA A 155 -4.74 14.40 4.55
N ASP A 156 -5.35 13.32 4.05
CA ASP A 156 -6.67 12.85 4.50
C ASP A 156 -6.64 11.93 5.72
N TYR A 157 -5.47 11.43 6.12
CA TYR A 157 -5.35 10.42 7.19
C TYR A 157 -4.17 10.61 8.14
N LEU A 158 -3.21 11.46 7.84
CA LEU A 158 -2.10 11.76 8.75
C LEU A 158 -2.58 12.73 9.83
N VAL A 159 -2.11 12.51 11.06
CA VAL A 159 -2.37 13.41 12.18
C VAL A 159 -1.18 14.37 12.31
N ASP A 160 -1.45 15.67 12.40
CA ASP A 160 -0.42 16.64 12.77
C ASP A 160 0.06 16.32 14.20
N THR A 161 1.33 15.97 14.31
CA THR A 161 2.07 15.80 15.58
C THR A 161 2.29 17.13 16.27
#